data_AF-A0A2P4SC15-F1
#
_entry.id   AF-A0A2P4SC15-F1
#
_cell.length_a   1.000
_cell.length_b   1.000
_cell.length_c   1.000
_cell.angle_alpha   90.00
_cell.angle_beta   90.00
_cell.angle_gamma   90.00
#
_symmetry.space_group_name_H-M   'P 1'
#
loop_
_entity.id
_entity.type
_entity.pdbx_description
1 polymer ?
#
loop_
_entity_poly.entity_id
_entity_poly.type
_entity_poly.pdbx_seq_one_letter_code
_entity_poly.pdbx_strand_id
1 'polypeptide(L)'
;MVAAAPSLEDVPAHPAGWGLPARQPCPHGAIPVLSDADECASQSHGCSQLCINTAGSFHCACRDGFSLAADNKACQPMVPGPKPGTFSQADPSSEVKEEMKDLKNRVEALEQKLQLVLAPFHNLMPSAPEDVGTDPISRLSHSLQQLDRIDSLSEQISFLEERLETCKCLQKGG
;
A
#
# COMPACT_ATOMS: atom_id res chain seq x y z
N MET A 1 -9.91 -19.86 33.97
CA MET A 1 -8.59 -19.61 34.57
C MET A 1 -7.80 -18.80 33.57
N VAL A 2 -7.82 -17.46 33.69
CA VAL A 2 -6.99 -16.58 32.88
C VAL A 2 -5.91 -16.06 33.81
N ALA A 3 -4.66 -16.43 33.54
CA ALA A 3 -3.51 -15.97 34.30
C ALA A 3 -3.30 -14.48 34.04
N ALA A 4 -3.23 -13.68 35.11
CA ALA A 4 -2.83 -12.28 35.04
C ALA A 4 -1.34 -12.21 34.68
N ALA A 5 -0.97 -11.36 33.72
CA ALA A 5 0.42 -11.02 33.47
C ALA A 5 0.96 -10.15 34.63
N PRO A 6 2.24 -10.30 35.04
CA PRO A 6 2.79 -9.54 36.15
C PRO A 6 3.09 -8.08 35.77
N SER A 7 2.85 -7.17 36.72
CA SER A 7 3.18 -5.74 36.64
C SER A 7 4.69 -5.50 36.48
N LEU A 8 5.05 -4.45 35.73
CA LEU A 8 6.42 -4.06 35.35
C LEU A 8 7.27 -3.45 36.49
N GLU A 9 6.88 -3.64 37.75
CA GLU A 9 7.49 -2.98 38.92
C GLU A 9 8.48 -3.88 39.71
N ASP A 10 8.68 -5.13 39.28
CA ASP A 10 9.47 -6.15 40.01
C ASP A 10 10.68 -6.70 39.21
N VAL A 11 11.37 -5.86 38.42
CA VAL A 11 12.64 -6.25 37.79
C VAL A 11 13.81 -5.75 38.66
N PRO A 12 14.59 -6.64 39.31
CA PRO A 12 15.72 -6.23 40.13
C PRO A 12 16.80 -5.55 39.27
N ALA A 13 17.26 -4.40 39.73
CA ALA A 13 18.38 -3.67 39.12
C ALA A 13 19.63 -4.56 39.07
N HIS A 14 20.10 -4.87 37.86
CA HIS A 14 21.36 -5.58 37.66
C HIS A 14 22.55 -4.75 38.17
N PRO A 15 23.56 -5.38 38.79
CA PRO A 15 24.74 -4.68 39.27
C PRO A 15 25.58 -4.17 38.09
N ALA A 16 26.12 -2.96 38.24
CA ALA A 16 26.97 -2.29 37.27
C ALA A 16 28.25 -3.12 37.00
N GLY A 17 28.44 -3.58 35.76
CA GLY A 17 29.65 -4.34 35.43
C GLY A 17 29.83 -4.81 33.99
N TRP A 18 28.84 -4.73 33.11
CA TRP A 18 29.02 -5.10 31.69
C TRP A 18 28.97 -3.86 30.80
N GLY A 19 30.14 -3.46 30.32
CA GLY A 19 30.31 -2.37 29.37
C GLY A 19 29.63 -2.70 28.05
N LEU A 20 28.43 -2.14 27.86
CA LEU A 20 27.82 -1.95 26.56
C LEU A 20 28.15 -0.51 26.12
N PRO A 21 28.61 -0.29 24.87
CA PRO A 21 28.94 1.06 24.43
C PRO A 21 27.69 1.94 24.56
N ALA A 22 27.87 3.10 25.18
CA ALA A 22 26.82 4.10 25.34
C ALA A 22 26.11 4.30 23.99
N ARG A 23 24.78 4.17 23.99
CA ARG A 23 23.92 4.47 22.84
C ARG A 23 24.32 5.84 22.28
N GLN A 24 25.05 5.85 21.17
CA GLN A 24 25.30 7.06 20.41
C GLN A 24 23.96 7.51 19.81
N PRO A 25 23.52 8.77 19.99
CA PRO A 25 22.36 9.29 19.29
C PRO A 25 22.64 9.29 17.78
N CYS A 26 21.69 8.76 16.99
CA CYS A 26 21.80 8.75 15.53
C CYS A 26 21.96 10.19 15.00
N PRO A 27 22.84 10.44 14.02
CA PRO A 27 22.87 11.73 13.35
C PRO A 27 21.62 11.79 12.46
N HIS A 28 20.94 12.94 12.47
CA HIS A 28 19.77 13.27 11.63
C HIS A 28 18.38 12.88 12.14
N GLY A 29 18.13 13.00 13.45
CA GLY A 29 16.76 13.26 13.95
C GLY A 29 15.72 12.17 13.66
N ALA A 30 16.14 10.94 13.36
CA ALA A 30 15.23 9.81 13.35
C ALA A 30 14.83 9.49 14.79
N ILE A 31 13.63 9.91 15.19
CA ILE A 31 12.92 9.34 16.34
C ILE A 31 12.90 7.82 16.13
N PRO A 32 13.27 7.01 17.14
CA PRO A 32 13.25 5.57 16.95
C PRO A 32 11.80 5.16 16.71
N VAL A 33 11.50 4.71 15.49
CA VAL A 33 10.27 3.99 15.11
C VAL A 33 10.33 2.58 15.74
N LEU A 34 10.62 2.51 17.03
CA LEU A 34 10.59 1.27 17.78
C LEU A 34 9.12 1.02 18.10
N SER A 35 8.44 0.43 17.13
CA SER A 35 7.03 0.02 17.20
C SER A 35 6.05 1.16 17.45
N ASP A 36 5.91 2.07 16.46
CA ASP A 36 4.72 2.90 16.36
C ASP A 36 3.48 2.01 16.24
N ALA A 37 2.49 2.22 17.11
CA ALA A 37 1.28 1.43 17.08
C ALA A 37 0.36 2.00 15.99
N ASP A 38 0.04 1.20 14.98
CA ASP A 38 -0.93 1.64 13.97
C ASP A 38 -2.33 1.65 14.57
N GLU A 39 -2.77 2.82 15.03
CA GLU A 39 -4.10 2.95 15.62
C GLU A 39 -5.22 2.80 14.58
N CYS A 40 -4.92 2.98 13.29
CA CYS A 40 -5.84 2.75 12.19
C CYS A 40 -6.02 1.26 11.84
N ALA A 41 -5.09 0.40 12.25
CA ALA A 41 -5.26 -1.05 12.14
C ALA A 41 -6.38 -1.59 13.07
N SER A 42 -6.81 -0.79 14.04
CA SER A 42 -7.98 -1.10 14.88
C SER A 42 -9.28 -0.70 14.19
N GLN A 43 -10.28 -1.57 14.26
CA GLN A 43 -11.64 -1.27 13.76
C GLN A 43 -12.36 -0.18 14.58
N SER A 44 -11.81 0.21 15.74
CA SER A 44 -12.36 1.20 16.66
C SER A 44 -11.54 2.50 16.72
N HIS A 45 -10.85 2.86 15.64
CA HIS A 45 -10.06 4.10 15.51
C HIS A 45 -10.88 5.40 15.68
N GLY A 46 -12.21 5.35 15.63
CA GLY A 46 -13.09 6.48 15.97
C GLY A 46 -13.21 7.57 14.90
N CYS A 47 -12.51 7.47 13.77
CA CYS A 47 -12.76 8.28 12.58
C CYS A 47 -14.08 7.91 11.88
N SER A 48 -14.83 8.91 11.44
CA SER A 48 -16.10 8.70 10.72
C SER A 48 -15.93 8.21 9.28
N GLN A 49 -14.80 8.53 8.63
CA GLN A 49 -14.52 8.16 7.25
C GLN A 49 -13.13 7.54 7.08
N LEU A 50 -12.08 8.37 7.03
CA LEU A 50 -10.72 7.91 6.77
C LEU A 50 -9.86 8.07 8.04
N CYS A 51 -8.98 7.11 8.28
CA CYS A 51 -7.97 7.13 9.33
C CYS A 51 -6.59 7.16 8.69
N ILE A 52 -5.72 8.06 9.14
CA ILE A 52 -4.35 8.19 8.65
C ILE A 52 -3.40 8.03 9.84
N ASN A 53 -2.65 6.93 9.84
CA ASN A 53 -1.62 6.66 10.84
C ASN A 53 -0.40 7.56 10.61
N THR A 54 0.19 8.08 11.69
CA THR A 54 1.37 8.94 11.67
C THR A 54 2.35 8.48 12.76
N ALA A 55 3.65 8.75 12.61
CA ALA A 55 4.59 8.34 13.66
C ALA A 55 4.27 9.04 15.01
N GLY A 56 3.85 8.26 15.99
CA GLY A 56 3.46 8.66 17.34
C GLY A 56 1.97 8.99 17.52
N SER A 57 1.13 8.89 16.49
CA SER A 57 -0.31 9.23 16.57
C SER A 57 -1.10 8.84 15.32
N PHE A 58 -2.39 9.18 15.28
CA PHE A 58 -3.20 9.12 14.07
C PHE A 58 -4.10 10.34 13.96
N HIS A 59 -4.58 10.63 12.75
CA HIS A 59 -5.60 11.65 12.54
C HIS A 59 -6.66 11.19 11.54
N CYS A 60 -7.85 11.77 11.67
CA CYS A 60 -8.96 11.47 10.78
C CYS A 60 -8.95 12.40 9.57
N ALA A 61 -9.33 11.86 8.42
CA ALA A 61 -9.52 12.62 7.19
C ALA A 61 -10.90 12.33 6.59
N CYS A 62 -11.32 13.18 5.66
CA CYS A 62 -12.61 13.11 4.99
C CYS A 62 -12.42 12.92 3.49
N ARG A 63 -13.38 12.24 2.86
CA ARG A 63 -13.47 12.10 1.39
C ARG A 63 -13.81 13.46 0.77
N ASP A 64 -13.55 13.58 -0.53
CA ASP A 64 -13.90 14.78 -1.29
C ASP A 64 -15.36 15.20 -1.09
N GLY A 65 -15.56 16.51 -0.91
CA GLY A 65 -16.87 17.09 -0.59
C GLY A 65 -17.22 17.12 0.90
N PHE A 66 -16.34 16.64 1.79
CA PHE A 66 -16.51 16.69 3.24
C PHE A 66 -15.31 17.36 3.94
N SER A 67 -15.59 18.13 4.99
CA SER A 67 -14.61 18.76 5.88
C SER A 67 -14.65 18.12 7.26
N LEU A 68 -13.48 18.01 7.89
CA LEU A 68 -13.37 17.52 9.26
C LEU A 68 -14.04 18.51 10.22
N ALA A 69 -14.90 18.00 11.10
CA ALA A 69 -15.60 18.79 12.10
C ALA A 69 -14.67 19.15 13.27
N ALA A 70 -15.14 20.02 14.16
CA ALA A 70 -14.35 20.52 15.31
C ALA A 70 -13.92 19.43 16.30
N ASP A 71 -14.55 18.25 16.26
CA ASP A 71 -14.19 17.08 17.05
C ASP A 71 -13.00 16.28 16.47
N ASN A 72 -12.48 16.68 15.31
CA ASN A 72 -11.40 16.01 14.57
C ASN A 72 -11.69 14.54 14.23
N LYS A 73 -12.97 14.13 14.22
CA LYS A 73 -13.38 12.73 13.98
C LYS A 73 -14.55 12.64 13.01
N ALA A 74 -15.54 13.53 13.14
CA ALA A 74 -16.68 13.56 12.25
C ALA A 74 -16.37 14.33 10.96
N CYS A 75 -16.96 13.90 9.85
CA CYS A 75 -16.87 14.56 8.55
C CYS A 75 -18.22 15.18 8.22
N GLN A 76 -18.23 16.50 7.99
CA GLN A 76 -19.41 17.26 7.60
C GLN A 76 -19.32 17.63 6.11
N PRO A 77 -20.42 17.57 5.35
CA PRO A 77 -20.39 17.95 3.94
C PRO A 77 -20.07 19.45 3.81
N MET A 78 -19.09 19.77 2.97
CA MET A 78 -18.64 21.16 2.72
C MET A 78 -19.66 21.96 1.93
N VAL A 79 -20.45 21.26 1.11
CA VAL A 79 -21.62 21.81 0.43
C VAL A 79 -22.83 21.37 1.25
N PRO A 80 -23.73 22.28 1.68
CA PRO A 80 -25.05 21.86 2.11
C PRO A 80 -25.69 21.12 0.94
N GLY A 81 -25.70 19.79 1.01
CA GLY A 81 -26.35 18.96 0.00
C GLY A 81 -27.81 19.41 -0.14
N PRO A 82 -28.41 19.28 -1.33
CA PRO A 82 -29.83 19.54 -1.48
C PRO A 82 -30.59 18.67 -0.47
N LYS A 83 -31.48 19.31 0.30
CA LYS A 83 -32.31 18.64 1.31
C LYS A 83 -32.99 17.41 0.68
N PRO A 84 -33.03 16.24 1.35
CA PRO A 84 -33.84 15.13 0.89
C PRO A 84 -35.31 15.52 1.12
N GLY A 85 -35.95 16.09 0.10
CA GLY A 85 -37.37 16.49 0.21
C GLY A 85 -37.89 17.51 -0.79
N THR A 86 -37.06 18.19 -1.58
CA THR A 86 -37.56 19.01 -2.70
C THR A 86 -36.64 18.85 -3.91
N PHE A 87 -36.87 17.78 -4.68
CA PHE A 87 -36.53 17.77 -6.10
C PHE A 87 -37.43 18.81 -6.79
N SER A 88 -37.02 20.08 -6.80
CA SER A 88 -37.47 20.94 -7.90
C SER A 88 -36.74 20.43 -9.13
N GLN A 89 -37.53 19.82 -10.01
CA GLN A 89 -37.18 19.44 -11.36
C GLN A 89 -36.68 20.71 -12.11
N ALA A 90 -35.39 21.00 -11.99
CA ALA A 90 -34.62 21.52 -13.10
C ALA A 90 -33.84 20.31 -13.62
N ASP A 91 -34.42 19.67 -14.62
CA ASP A 91 -33.96 18.45 -15.29
C ASP A 91 -32.61 18.74 -15.99
N PRO A 92 -31.43 18.27 -15.49
CA PRO A 92 -30.15 18.41 -16.20
C PRO A 92 -29.89 17.18 -17.11
N SER A 93 -30.96 16.51 -17.53
CA SER A 93 -30.92 15.16 -18.11
C SER A 93 -30.61 15.17 -19.61
N SER A 94 -30.58 16.33 -20.27
CA SER A 94 -30.27 16.44 -21.70
C SER A 94 -28.79 16.65 -22.00
N GLU A 95 -28.07 17.44 -21.20
CA GLU A 95 -26.67 17.79 -21.51
C GLU A 95 -25.66 16.74 -21.02
N VAL A 96 -25.83 16.20 -19.80
CA VAL A 96 -24.86 15.24 -19.24
C VAL A 96 -24.98 13.85 -19.89
N LYS A 97 -26.17 13.48 -20.39
CA LYS A 97 -26.38 12.19 -21.08
C LYS A 97 -25.79 12.17 -22.48
N GLU A 98 -25.85 13.29 -23.18
CA GLU A 98 -25.26 13.39 -24.52
C GLU A 98 -23.73 13.41 -24.45
N GLU A 99 -23.12 14.06 -23.45
CA GLU A 99 -21.66 14.00 -23.22
C GLU A 99 -21.18 12.58 -22.85
N MET A 100 -21.91 11.86 -21.99
CA MET A 100 -21.59 10.46 -21.65
C MET A 100 -21.73 9.52 -22.87
N LYS A 101 -22.69 9.80 -23.74
CA LYS A 101 -22.92 9.04 -24.97
C LYS A 101 -21.84 9.32 -26.02
N ASP A 102 -21.40 10.57 -26.17
CA ASP A 102 -20.24 10.92 -27.00
C ASP A 102 -18.99 10.19 -26.50
N LEU A 103 -18.72 10.26 -25.19
CA LEU A 103 -17.55 9.61 -24.60
C LEU A 103 -17.59 8.09 -24.80
N LYS A 104 -18.75 7.46 -24.63
CA LYS A 104 -18.93 6.02 -24.88
C LYS A 104 -18.66 5.67 -26.35
N ASN A 105 -19.18 6.46 -27.29
CA ASN A 105 -18.94 6.24 -28.72
C ASN A 105 -17.46 6.38 -29.08
N ARG A 106 -16.75 7.33 -28.44
CA ARG A 106 -15.31 7.52 -28.63
C ARG A 106 -14.48 6.37 -28.05
N VAL A 107 -14.85 5.84 -26.89
CA VAL A 107 -14.21 4.67 -26.28
C VAL A 107 -14.39 3.44 -27.17
N GLU A 108 -15.59 3.19 -27.68
CA GLU A 108 -15.87 2.07 -28.58
C GLU A 108 -15.08 2.19 -29.90
N ALA A 109 -14.97 3.40 -30.46
CA ALA A 109 -14.15 3.65 -31.65
C ALA A 109 -12.64 3.47 -31.40
N LEU A 110 -12.14 3.80 -30.20
CA LEU A 110 -10.76 3.55 -29.81
C LEU A 110 -10.48 2.06 -29.63
N GLU A 111 -11.41 1.32 -29.05
CA GLU A 111 -11.32 -0.13 -28.89
C GLU A 111 -11.24 -0.83 -30.25
N GLN A 112 -12.11 -0.46 -31.20
CA GLN A 112 -12.06 -1.00 -32.57
C GLN A 112 -10.75 -0.70 -33.28
N LYS A 113 -10.20 0.51 -33.09
CA LYS A 113 -8.89 0.89 -33.64
C LYS A 113 -7.76 0.08 -33.02
N LEU A 114 -7.80 -0.14 -31.72
CA LEU A 114 -6.83 -0.97 -31.01
C LEU A 114 -6.90 -2.42 -31.48
N GLN A 115 -8.10 -2.97 -31.68
CA GLN A 115 -8.31 -4.30 -32.26
C GLN A 115 -7.66 -4.42 -33.64
N LEU A 116 -7.76 -3.38 -34.47
CA LEU A 116 -7.18 -3.35 -35.82
C LEU A 116 -5.65 -3.30 -35.80
N VAL A 117 -5.07 -2.58 -34.84
CA VAL A 117 -3.61 -2.51 -34.64
C VAL A 117 -3.05 -3.82 -34.07
N LEU A 118 -3.82 -4.50 -33.22
CA LEU A 118 -3.45 -5.78 -32.61
C LEU A 118 -3.74 -6.99 -33.50
N ALA A 119 -4.66 -6.90 -34.46
CA ALA A 119 -5.06 -8.01 -35.35
C ALA A 119 -3.88 -8.69 -36.09
N PRO A 120 -2.85 -7.97 -36.58
CA PRO A 120 -1.65 -8.58 -37.16
C PRO A 120 -0.81 -9.36 -36.14
N PHE A 121 -0.80 -8.94 -34.87
CA PHE A 121 -0.04 -9.59 -33.79
C PHE A 121 -0.76 -10.83 -33.23
N HIS A 122 -2.09 -10.85 -33.26
CA HIS A 122 -2.88 -12.03 -32.88
C HIS A 122 -2.69 -13.22 -33.84
N ASN A 123 -2.19 -12.99 -35.06
CA ASN A 123 -1.80 -14.07 -35.99
C ASN A 123 -0.36 -14.58 -35.76
N LEU A 124 0.45 -13.86 -34.99
CA LEU A 124 1.83 -14.21 -34.66
C LEU A 124 1.99 -14.78 -33.24
N MET A 125 1.02 -14.51 -32.36
CA MET A 125 0.86 -15.18 -31.07
C MET A 125 -0.45 -15.97 -31.10
N PRO A 126 -0.43 -17.26 -31.48
CA PRO A 126 -1.56 -18.13 -31.14
C PRO A 126 -1.73 -18.06 -29.63
N SER A 127 -2.93 -17.68 -29.17
CA SER A 127 -3.35 -17.94 -27.80
C SER A 127 -2.99 -19.39 -27.51
N ALA A 128 -2.13 -19.59 -26.50
CA ALA A 128 -1.66 -20.92 -26.12
C ALA A 128 -2.87 -21.87 -25.98
N PRO A 129 -2.70 -23.16 -26.32
CA PRO A 129 -3.78 -24.12 -26.15
C PRO A 129 -4.30 -24.05 -24.71
N GLU A 130 -5.63 -23.99 -24.58
CA GLU A 130 -6.37 -23.92 -23.32
C GLU A 130 -6.23 -25.23 -22.50
N ASP A 131 -5.01 -25.54 -22.04
CA ASP A 131 -4.74 -26.71 -21.17
C ASP A 131 -3.66 -26.42 -20.12
N VAL A 132 -3.61 -25.19 -19.59
CA VAL A 132 -3.00 -24.91 -18.28
C VAL A 132 -4.05 -24.21 -17.43
N GLY A 133 -4.64 -25.00 -16.52
CA GLY A 133 -5.51 -24.64 -15.40
C GLY A 133 -6.10 -23.23 -15.39
N THR A 134 -7.42 -23.16 -15.62
CA THR A 134 -8.28 -21.96 -15.69
C THR A 134 -8.42 -21.13 -14.40
N ASP A 135 -7.46 -21.18 -13.48
CA ASP A 135 -7.53 -20.42 -12.23
C ASP A 135 -6.59 -19.20 -12.29
N PRO A 136 -7.11 -17.96 -12.28
CA PRO A 136 -6.28 -16.75 -12.26
C PRO A 136 -5.36 -16.70 -11.03
N ILE A 137 -5.77 -17.36 -9.94
CA ILE A 137 -4.98 -17.51 -8.70
C ILE A 137 -3.74 -18.38 -8.94
N SER A 138 -3.85 -19.46 -9.72
CA SER A 138 -2.71 -20.33 -10.05
C SER A 138 -1.69 -19.61 -10.93
N ARG A 139 -2.16 -18.76 -11.86
CA ARG A 139 -1.29 -17.90 -12.69
C ARG A 139 -0.56 -16.86 -11.84
N LEU A 140 -1.28 -16.18 -10.94
CA LEU A 140 -0.69 -15.24 -10.00
C LEU A 140 0.30 -15.93 -9.06
N SER A 141 -0.03 -17.12 -8.54
CA SER A 141 0.86 -17.92 -7.71
C SER A 141 2.15 -18.28 -8.45
N HIS A 142 2.06 -18.68 -9.71
CA HIS A 142 3.24 -18.99 -10.51
C HIS A 142 4.08 -17.74 -10.81
N SER A 143 3.45 -16.61 -11.13
CA SER A 143 4.16 -15.33 -11.32
C SER A 143 4.83 -14.84 -10.04
N LEU A 144 4.17 -14.96 -8.89
CA LEU A 144 4.72 -14.61 -7.58
C LEU A 144 5.90 -15.52 -7.21
N GLN A 145 5.81 -16.80 -7.53
CA GLN A 145 6.89 -17.75 -7.27
C GLN A 145 8.12 -17.53 -8.18
N GLN A 146 7.93 -16.96 -9.37
CA GLN A 146 9.04 -16.49 -10.20
C GLN A 146 9.71 -15.24 -9.60
N LEU A 147 8.94 -14.32 -9.01
CA LEU A 147 9.47 -13.13 -8.34
C LEU A 147 10.27 -13.47 -7.08
N ASP A 148 9.79 -14.42 -6.25
CA ASP A 148 10.50 -14.91 -5.07
C ASP A 148 11.87 -15.54 -5.42
N ARG A 149 11.91 -16.29 -6.54
CA ARG A 149 13.16 -16.85 -7.06
C ARG A 149 14.13 -15.77 -7.54
N ILE A 150 13.64 -14.66 -8.10
CA ILE A 150 14.47 -13.53 -8.54
C ILE A 150 15.07 -12.81 -7.33
N ASP A 151 14.28 -12.60 -6.27
CA ASP A 151 14.74 -11.95 -5.03
C ASP A 151 15.83 -12.78 -4.34
N SER A 152 15.62 -14.09 -4.21
CA SER A 152 16.63 -15.02 -3.66
C SER A 152 17.92 -15.07 -4.48
N LEU A 153 17.81 -14.98 -5.81
CA LEU A 153 18.99 -14.89 -6.68
C LEU A 153 19.71 -13.54 -6.51
N SER A 154 18.98 -12.45 -6.30
CA SER A 154 19.58 -11.13 -6.04
C SER A 154 20.39 -11.15 -4.74
N GLU A 155 19.85 -11.73 -3.66
CA GLU A 155 20.57 -11.89 -2.39
C GLU A 155 21.83 -12.76 -2.54
N GLN A 156 21.72 -13.87 -3.27
CA GLN A 156 22.87 -14.75 -3.54
C GLN A 156 23.95 -14.04 -4.35
N ILE A 157 23.57 -13.20 -5.33
CA ILE A 157 24.52 -12.41 -6.12
C ILE A 157 25.20 -11.37 -5.24
N SER A 158 24.47 -10.63 -4.41
CA SER A 158 25.06 -9.65 -3.49
C SER A 158 26.04 -10.30 -2.50
N PHE A 159 25.71 -11.48 -1.98
CA PHE A 159 26.61 -12.24 -1.11
C PHE A 159 27.87 -12.73 -1.84
N LEU A 160 27.74 -13.14 -3.11
CA LEU A 160 28.87 -13.52 -3.93
C LEU A 160 29.75 -12.32 -4.28
N GLU A 161 29.18 -11.14 -4.54
CA GLU A 161 29.91 -9.90 -4.79
C GLU A 161 30.73 -9.46 -3.58
N GLU A 162 30.14 -9.49 -2.37
CA GLU A 162 30.85 -9.18 -1.12
C GLU A 162 32.05 -10.10 -0.91
N ARG A 163 31.86 -11.41 -1.12
CA ARG A 163 32.93 -12.41 -1.00
C ARG A 163 33.99 -12.31 -2.08
N LEU A 164 33.60 -11.95 -3.31
CA LEU A 164 34.55 -11.70 -4.39
C LEU A 164 35.44 -10.49 -4.07
N GLU A 165 34.87 -9.46 -3.45
CA GLU A 165 35.61 -8.28 -3.01
C GLU A 165 36.55 -8.60 -1.85
N THR A 166 36.15 -9.47 -0.91
CA THR A 166 37.04 -9.95 0.17
C THR A 166 38.19 -10.80 -0.38
N CYS A 167 37.94 -11.61 -1.42
CA CYS A 167 38.98 -12.38 -2.10
C CYS A 167 39.99 -11.49 -2.85
N LYS A 168 39.58 -10.34 -3.39
CA LYS A 168 40.51 -9.37 -3.99
C LYS A 168 41.46 -8.75 -2.95
N CYS A 169 41.01 -8.56 -1.71
CA CYS A 169 41.87 -8.08 -0.61
C CYS A 169 42.98 -9.09 -0.26
N LEU A 170 42.72 -10.39 -0.35
CA LEU A 170 43.72 -11.44 -0.05
C LEU A 170 44.82 -11.55 -1.13
N GLN A 171 44.60 -11.04 -2.35
CA GLN A 171 45.64 -10.98 -3.39
C GLN A 171 46.55 -9.75 -3.30
N LYS A 172 46.21 -8.74 -2.49
CA LYS A 172 47.00 -7.50 -2.33
C LYS A 172 47.84 -7.44 -1.05
N GLY A 173 47.84 -8.49 -0.24
CA GLY A 173 48.61 -8.59 1.00
C GLY A 173 49.78 -9.58 0.94
N GLY A 174 50.48 -9.66 -0.19
CA GLY A 174 51.75 -10.39 -0.34
C GLY A 174 52.94 -9.48 -0.13
#